data_AF-A0A7U9RIX3-F1
#
_entry.id   AF-A0A7U9RIX3-F1
#
_cell.length_a   1.000
_cell.length_b   1.000
_cell.length_c   1.000
_cell.angle_alpha   90.00
_cell.angle_beta   90.00
_cell.angle_gamma   90.00
#
_symmetry.space_group_name_H-M   'P 1'
#
loop_
_entity.id
_entity.type
_entity.pdbx_description
1 polymer ?
#
loop_
_entity_poly.entity_id
_entity_poly.type
_entity_poly.pdbx_seq_one_letter_code
_entity_poly.pdbx_strand_id
1 'polypeptide(L)'
;MFYEVIAQFAKAGAPSFYTPGYEGYLSEAKDYFNIRSRVATNPKEITELGIIDDKTIRIIFRSHDKLRLEQISRSLRVFSMYLIDETHPLNFSSLISGKRLFRMHASEFASDEAEEVRLQNGNGGMDGDMEPDVEMNKLYLIEKMCLLLREMDRSSENIEAVREIDTILESFLERRK
;
A
#
# COMPACT_ATOMS: atom_id res chain seq x y z
N MET A 1 -12.39 -1.31 0.69
CA MET A 1 -11.55 -1.56 -0.52
C MET A 1 -10.21 -0.87 -0.38
N PHE A 2 -9.12 -1.55 -0.70
CA PHE A 2 -7.75 -1.02 -0.66
C PHE A 2 -7.18 -0.74 -2.04
N TYR A 3 -6.51 0.39 -2.15
CA TYR A 3 -5.83 0.84 -3.36
C TYR A 3 -4.40 1.22 -3.05
N GLU A 4 -3.51 0.89 -3.98
CA GLU A 4 -2.12 1.29 -3.95
C GLU A 4 -1.89 2.35 -5.03
N VAL A 5 -1.12 3.38 -4.67
CA VAL A 5 -0.68 4.42 -5.58
C VAL A 5 0.83 4.59 -5.46
N ILE A 6 1.51 4.39 -6.59
CA ILE A 6 2.92 4.73 -6.78
C ILE A 6 2.97 6.14 -7.36
N ALA A 7 3.56 7.08 -6.61
CA ALA A 7 3.62 8.48 -7.00
C ALA A 7 5.07 8.96 -7.11
N GLN A 8 5.42 9.51 -8.27
CA GLN A 8 6.74 10.06 -8.57
C GLN A 8 6.64 11.55 -8.87
N PHE A 9 7.65 12.35 -8.49
CA PHE A 9 7.67 13.76 -8.89
C PHE A 9 7.52 13.91 -10.41
N ALA A 10 6.61 14.79 -10.84
CA ALA A 10 6.40 15.04 -12.26
C ALA A 10 7.60 15.79 -12.86
N LYS A 11 8.15 16.77 -12.11
CA LYS A 11 9.28 17.59 -12.52
C LYS A 11 10.58 16.80 -12.58
N ALA A 12 11.25 16.84 -13.73
CA ALA A 12 12.59 16.31 -13.87
C ALA A 12 13.56 17.08 -12.96
N GLY A 13 14.49 16.38 -12.32
CA GLY A 13 15.46 17.00 -11.40
C GLY A 13 14.86 17.43 -10.06
N ALA A 14 13.66 16.97 -9.69
CA ALA A 14 13.16 17.13 -8.33
C ALA A 14 14.14 16.53 -7.30
N PRO A 15 14.24 17.13 -6.09
CA PRO A 15 15.11 16.63 -5.03
C PRO A 15 14.65 15.26 -4.54
N SER A 16 15.54 14.56 -3.80
CA SER A 16 15.20 13.27 -3.21
C SER A 16 14.15 13.45 -2.11
N PHE A 17 13.24 12.48 -1.91
CA PHE A 17 12.34 12.42 -0.77
C PHE A 17 13.07 12.24 0.57
N TYR A 18 14.34 11.81 0.55
CA TYR A 18 15.22 11.84 1.72
C TYR A 18 15.77 13.25 2.05
N THR A 19 15.33 14.28 1.32
CA THR A 19 15.63 15.68 1.69
C THR A 19 15.13 15.95 3.12
N PRO A 20 15.96 16.55 4.00
CA PRO A 20 15.58 16.78 5.39
C PRO A 20 14.21 17.46 5.53
N GLY A 21 13.34 16.86 6.32
CA GLY A 21 11.99 17.35 6.61
C GLY A 21 10.90 16.92 5.63
N TYR A 22 11.22 16.36 4.46
CA TYR A 22 10.20 15.94 3.48
C TYR A 22 9.35 14.77 4.00
N GLU A 23 9.96 13.81 4.69
CA GLU A 23 9.22 12.69 5.31
C GLU A 23 8.21 13.17 6.35
N GLY A 24 8.62 14.10 7.23
CA GLY A 24 7.72 14.73 8.20
C GLY A 24 6.56 15.46 7.51
N TYR A 25 6.87 16.24 6.47
CA TYR A 25 5.85 16.98 5.72
C TYR A 25 4.88 16.07 4.93
N LEU A 26 5.37 14.93 4.42
CA LEU A 26 4.54 13.88 3.84
C LEU A 26 3.60 13.25 4.89
N SER A 27 4.09 13.03 6.11
CA SER A 27 3.25 12.56 7.23
C SER A 27 2.16 13.57 7.59
N GLU A 28 2.49 14.87 7.65
CA GLU A 28 1.50 15.93 7.90
C GLU A 28 0.44 15.98 6.80
N ALA A 29 0.83 15.81 5.53
CA ALA A 29 -0.08 15.75 4.40
C ALA A 29 -1.04 14.54 4.48
N LYS A 30 -0.55 13.38 4.95
CA LYS A 30 -1.37 12.19 5.25
C LYS A 30 -2.41 12.51 6.32
N ASP A 31 -2.00 13.11 7.43
CA ASP A 31 -2.90 13.45 8.53
C ASP A 31 -3.97 14.45 8.08
N TYR A 32 -3.56 15.49 7.35
CA TYR A 32 -4.47 16.47 6.77
C TYR A 32 -5.49 15.82 5.83
N PHE A 33 -5.04 14.91 4.97
CA PHE A 33 -5.90 14.16 4.08
C PHE A 33 -6.94 13.33 4.86
N ASN A 34 -6.50 12.56 5.86
CA ASN A 34 -7.36 11.70 6.66
C ASN A 34 -8.42 12.49 7.44
N ILE A 35 -8.03 13.63 8.03
CA ILE A 35 -8.96 14.54 8.72
C ILE A 35 -10.03 15.07 7.76
N ARG A 36 -9.62 15.55 6.58
CA ARG A 36 -10.55 16.11 5.57
C ARG A 36 -11.44 15.04 4.96
N SER A 37 -10.94 13.82 4.80
CA SER A 37 -11.69 12.75 4.15
C SER A 37 -12.75 12.13 5.06
N ARG A 38 -12.55 12.13 6.38
CA ARG A 38 -13.50 11.58 7.36
C ARG A 38 -14.90 12.22 7.29
N VAL A 39 -14.98 13.49 6.89
CA VAL A 39 -16.25 14.23 6.77
C VAL A 39 -16.84 14.24 5.36
N ALA A 40 -16.20 13.58 4.40
CA ALA A 40 -16.67 13.51 3.01
C ALA A 40 -17.73 12.41 2.83
N THR A 41 -18.58 12.56 1.80
CA THR A 41 -19.65 11.61 1.48
C THR A 41 -19.15 10.18 1.23
N ASN A 42 -17.92 10.03 0.73
CA ASN A 42 -17.25 8.73 0.59
C ASN A 42 -15.89 8.83 1.29
N PRO A 43 -15.82 8.47 2.58
CA PRO A 43 -14.60 8.56 3.38
C PRO A 43 -13.48 7.67 2.84
N LYS A 44 -12.27 8.22 2.88
CA LYS A 44 -11.04 7.54 2.51
C LYS A 44 -9.99 7.77 3.58
N GLU A 45 -9.08 6.83 3.69
CA GLU A 45 -8.03 6.90 4.69
C GLU A 45 -6.74 6.38 4.08
N ILE A 46 -5.70 7.21 4.05
CA ILE A 46 -4.34 6.74 3.81
C ILE A 46 -3.92 5.94 5.04
N THR A 47 -3.80 4.63 4.87
CA THR A 47 -3.38 3.71 5.93
C THR A 47 -1.86 3.63 5.99
N GLU A 48 -1.20 3.58 4.84
CA GLU A 48 0.26 3.53 4.72
C GLU A 48 0.78 4.59 3.75
N LEU A 49 1.90 5.20 4.12
CA LEU A 49 2.65 6.14 3.29
C LEU A 49 4.13 5.87 3.53
N GLY A 50 4.89 5.62 2.47
CA GLY A 50 6.31 5.34 2.58
C GLY A 50 7.09 5.82 1.36
N ILE A 51 8.35 6.17 1.58
CA ILE A 51 9.33 6.44 0.52
C ILE A 51 9.90 5.09 0.08
N ILE A 52 9.83 4.77 -1.22
CA ILE A 52 10.34 3.50 -1.75
C ILE A 52 11.62 3.66 -2.55
N ASP A 53 11.88 4.87 -3.07
CA ASP A 53 13.15 5.28 -3.65
C ASP A 53 13.30 6.81 -3.57
N ASP A 54 14.43 7.36 -4.05
CA ASP A 54 14.72 8.79 -4.04
C ASP A 54 13.58 9.68 -4.55
N LYS A 55 12.79 9.23 -5.50
CA LYS A 55 11.79 10.07 -6.20
C LYS A 55 10.41 9.45 -6.24
N THR A 56 10.19 8.37 -5.51
CA THR A 56 8.94 7.63 -5.49
C THR A 56 8.44 7.41 -4.08
N ILE A 57 7.16 7.71 -3.86
CA ILE A 57 6.42 7.31 -2.67
C ILE A 57 5.36 6.27 -3.04
N ARG A 58 5.07 5.41 -2.08
CA ARG A 58 3.97 4.45 -2.08
C ARG A 58 2.90 4.95 -1.11
N ILE A 59 1.67 4.99 -1.58
CA ILE A 59 0.50 5.41 -0.81
C ILE A 59 -0.51 4.27 -0.85
N ILE A 60 -0.87 3.73 0.29
CA ILE A 60 -2.00 2.82 0.42
C ILE A 60 -3.13 3.58 1.07
N PHE A 61 -4.31 3.51 0.45
CA PHE A 61 -5.49 4.05 1.08
C PHE A 61 -6.69 3.11 0.97
N ARG A 62 -7.50 3.13 2.02
CA ARG A 62 -8.80 2.47 2.08
C ARG A 62 -9.87 3.46 1.62
N SER A 63 -10.83 2.96 0.84
CA SER A 63 -12.08 3.65 0.52
C SER A 63 -13.23 2.77 0.96
N HIS A 64 -14.27 3.40 1.51
CA HIS A 64 -15.51 2.72 1.84
C HIS A 64 -16.18 2.19 0.57
N ASP A 65 -16.35 3.05 -0.43
CA ASP A 65 -16.95 2.63 -1.69
C ASP A 65 -15.90 2.17 -2.71
N LYS A 66 -16.31 1.28 -3.62
CA LYS A 66 -15.51 0.89 -4.78
C LYS A 66 -15.28 2.09 -5.69
N LEU A 67 -14.02 2.33 -6.05
CA LEU A 67 -13.58 3.40 -6.92
C LEU A 67 -13.25 2.86 -8.30
N ARG A 68 -13.51 3.64 -9.33
CA ARG A 68 -12.90 3.41 -10.64
C ARG A 68 -11.42 3.82 -10.58
N LEU A 69 -10.55 3.16 -11.34
CA LEU A 69 -9.11 3.47 -11.36
C LEU A 69 -8.81 4.97 -11.58
N GLU A 70 -9.57 5.63 -12.45
CA GLU A 70 -9.47 7.07 -12.74
C GLU A 70 -9.81 7.98 -11.55
N GLN A 71 -10.58 7.49 -10.57
CA GLN A 71 -10.97 8.22 -9.36
C GLN A 71 -9.93 8.07 -8.25
N ILE A 72 -9.07 7.04 -8.31
CA ILE A 72 -8.06 6.77 -7.28
C ILE A 72 -7.09 7.95 -7.18
N SER A 73 -6.46 8.33 -8.29
CA SER A 73 -5.53 9.47 -8.29
C SER A 73 -6.21 10.81 -7.98
N ARG A 74 -7.48 10.99 -8.38
CA ARG A 74 -8.26 12.19 -8.03
C ARG A 74 -8.56 12.28 -6.55
N SER A 75 -8.71 11.14 -5.87
CA SER A 75 -8.96 11.09 -4.44
C SER A 75 -7.80 11.70 -3.66
N LEU A 76 -6.56 11.51 -4.12
CA LEU A 76 -5.35 12.09 -3.51
C LEU A 76 -5.10 13.57 -3.84
N ARG A 77 -6.09 14.27 -4.42
CA ARG A 77 -5.98 15.71 -4.70
C ARG A 77 -5.78 16.52 -3.43
N VAL A 78 -6.51 16.22 -2.36
CA VAL A 78 -6.42 16.95 -1.09
C VAL A 78 -5.02 16.79 -0.48
N PHE A 79 -4.47 15.58 -0.54
CA PHE A 79 -3.09 15.31 -0.15
C PHE A 79 -2.09 16.15 -0.96
N SER A 80 -2.22 16.17 -2.29
CA SER A 80 -1.36 16.96 -3.16
C SER A 80 -1.51 18.48 -2.95
N MET A 81 -2.71 18.95 -2.60
CA MET A 81 -2.97 20.37 -2.33
C MET A 81 -2.26 20.84 -1.07
N TYR A 82 -2.22 20.02 -0.02
CA TYR A 82 -1.49 20.34 1.20
C TYR A 82 0.00 20.50 0.94
N LEU A 83 0.58 19.59 0.13
CA LEU A 83 1.99 19.60 -0.22
C LEU A 83 2.44 20.82 -1.06
N ILE A 84 1.51 21.54 -1.68
CA ILE A 84 1.80 22.75 -2.48
C ILE A 84 1.31 24.02 -1.79
N ASP A 85 1.03 23.95 -0.48
CA ASP A 85 0.66 25.14 0.28
C ASP A 85 1.88 26.04 0.45
N GLU A 86 1.88 27.19 -0.24
CA GLU A 86 3.00 28.15 -0.24
C GLU A 86 3.31 28.73 1.14
N THR A 87 2.41 28.59 2.12
CA THR A 87 2.66 29.01 3.50
C THR A 87 3.63 28.09 4.25
N HIS A 88 3.81 26.85 3.77
CA HIS A 88 4.72 25.88 4.38
C HIS A 88 6.16 26.07 3.83
N PRO A 89 7.21 26.10 4.68
CA PRO A 89 8.58 26.35 4.23
C PRO A 89 9.15 25.23 3.34
N LEU A 90 8.62 24.00 3.46
CA LEU A 90 9.02 22.84 2.66
C LEU A 90 8.05 22.55 1.49
N ASN A 91 7.22 23.51 1.10
CA ASN A 91 6.22 23.29 0.05
C ASN A 91 6.83 22.81 -1.28
N PHE A 92 6.04 22.03 -2.02
CA PHE A 92 6.40 21.44 -3.29
C PHE A 92 5.87 22.25 -4.48
N SER A 93 5.42 23.49 -4.29
CA SER A 93 4.83 24.31 -5.36
C SER A 93 5.80 24.51 -6.53
N SER A 94 7.08 24.69 -6.23
CA SER A 94 8.15 24.80 -7.24
C SER A 94 8.43 23.48 -7.99
N LEU A 95 7.93 22.34 -7.49
CA LEU A 95 8.12 21.01 -8.05
C LEU A 95 6.98 20.59 -8.99
N ILE A 96 5.99 21.46 -9.19
CA ILE A 96 4.92 21.23 -10.17
C ILE A 96 5.51 21.28 -11.59
N SER A 97 5.14 20.29 -12.41
CA SER A 97 5.44 20.29 -13.85
C SER A 97 4.15 20.21 -14.65
N GLY A 98 3.94 21.20 -15.53
CA GLY A 98 2.69 21.40 -16.24
C GLY A 98 1.54 21.72 -15.29
N LYS A 99 0.79 20.70 -14.86
CA LYS A 99 -0.34 20.80 -13.91
C LYS A 99 -0.32 19.71 -12.84
N ARG A 100 0.80 19.01 -12.69
CA ARG A 100 0.91 17.83 -11.83
C ARG A 100 2.11 17.97 -10.90
N LEU A 101 1.88 17.72 -9.63
CA LEU A 101 2.95 17.49 -8.66
C LEU A 101 3.56 16.10 -8.87
N PHE A 102 2.71 15.09 -8.99
CA PHE A 102 3.12 13.70 -9.18
C PHE A 102 2.62 13.10 -10.50
N ARG A 103 3.42 12.21 -11.08
CA ARG A 103 2.98 11.14 -11.98
C ARG A 103 2.55 9.96 -11.10
N MET A 104 1.32 9.48 -11.28
CA MET A 104 0.74 8.45 -10.42
C MET A 104 0.34 7.23 -11.24
N HIS A 105 0.62 6.05 -10.71
CA HIS A 105 0.07 4.77 -11.14
C HIS A 105 -0.72 4.16 -9.99
N ALA A 106 -1.92 3.67 -10.29
CA ALA A 106 -2.89 3.21 -9.31
C ALA A 106 -3.30 1.77 -9.60
N SER A 107 -3.42 0.96 -8.55
CA SER A 107 -3.85 -0.44 -8.59
C SER A 107 -4.83 -0.74 -7.45
N GLU A 108 -5.70 -1.72 -7.66
CA GLU A 108 -6.59 -2.31 -6.65
C GLU A 108 -5.94 -3.60 -6.16
N PHE A 109 -5.87 -3.83 -4.84
CA PHE A 109 -5.20 -5.04 -4.33
C PHE A 109 -5.90 -5.77 -3.17
N ALA A 110 -7.00 -5.25 -2.60
CA ALA A 110 -7.86 -6.02 -1.69
C ALA A 110 -9.29 -5.45 -1.54
N SER A 111 -10.28 -6.34 -1.34
CA SER A 111 -11.63 -6.00 -0.89
C SER A 111 -11.79 -6.29 0.61
N ASP A 112 -12.62 -5.50 1.30
CA ASP A 112 -12.89 -5.67 2.73
C ASP A 112 -13.58 -7.01 3.04
N GLU A 113 -14.18 -7.67 2.04
CA GLU A 113 -14.70 -9.05 2.15
C GLU A 113 -13.60 -10.07 2.51
N ALA A 114 -12.33 -9.80 2.16
CA ALA A 114 -11.21 -10.63 2.59
C ALA A 114 -10.83 -10.42 4.07
N GLU A 115 -11.27 -9.32 4.71
CA GLU A 115 -11.13 -9.06 6.15
C GLU A 115 -12.40 -9.37 6.96
N GLU A 116 -13.60 -9.22 6.40
CA GLU A 116 -14.84 -9.57 7.12
C GLU A 116 -15.03 -11.08 7.28
N VAL A 117 -14.57 -11.90 6.34
CA VAL A 117 -14.47 -13.36 6.54
C VAL A 117 -13.48 -13.71 7.66
N ARG A 118 -12.56 -12.81 8.03
CA ARG A 118 -11.62 -12.99 9.14
C ARG A 118 -12.15 -12.51 10.50
N LEU A 119 -13.22 -11.71 10.54
CA LEU A 119 -13.76 -11.15 11.78
C LEU A 119 -15.19 -11.62 12.12
N GLN A 120 -15.95 -12.17 11.17
CA GLN A 120 -17.32 -12.66 11.41
C GLN A 120 -17.43 -14.16 11.74
N ASN A 121 -16.36 -14.95 11.63
CA ASN A 121 -16.34 -16.35 12.12
C ASN A 121 -16.21 -16.47 13.66
N GLY A 122 -16.53 -15.41 14.40
CA GLY A 122 -16.47 -15.33 15.85
C GLY A 122 -17.77 -15.61 16.60
N ASN A 123 -18.91 -15.88 15.95
CA ASN A 123 -20.11 -16.36 16.65
C ASN A 123 -21.12 -17.06 15.72
N GLY A 124 -20.98 -18.39 15.64
CA GLY A 124 -22.04 -19.41 15.63
C GLY A 124 -23.30 -19.24 14.77
N GLY A 125 -23.39 -20.09 13.74
CA GLY A 125 -24.65 -20.48 13.08
C GLY A 125 -24.39 -21.41 11.89
N MET A 126 -24.23 -22.70 12.17
CA MET A 126 -24.06 -23.81 11.22
C MET A 126 -25.07 -23.78 10.07
N ASP A 127 -24.60 -24.07 8.85
CA ASP A 127 -25.03 -25.26 8.11
C ASP A 127 -24.22 -25.37 6.80
N GLY A 128 -23.29 -26.33 6.75
CA GLY A 128 -22.54 -26.66 5.54
C GLY A 128 -21.08 -27.00 5.83
N ASP A 129 -20.81 -28.25 6.21
CA ASP A 129 -19.49 -28.78 6.50
C ASP A 129 -18.55 -28.71 5.29
N MET A 130 -17.73 -27.66 5.24
CA MET A 130 -16.42 -27.71 4.62
C MET A 130 -15.51 -26.74 5.37
N GLU A 131 -14.82 -27.24 6.41
CA GLU A 131 -13.78 -26.48 7.10
C GLU A 131 -12.70 -26.05 6.08
N PRO A 132 -12.46 -24.75 5.85
CA PRO A 132 -11.32 -24.30 5.09
C PRO A 132 -10.09 -24.35 6.00
N ASP A 133 -9.21 -25.30 5.71
CA ASP A 133 -8.00 -25.59 6.47
C ASP A 133 -7.11 -24.33 6.62
N VAL A 134 -7.11 -23.77 7.84
CA VAL A 134 -6.46 -22.49 8.20
C VAL A 134 -4.95 -22.51 7.90
N GLU A 135 -4.33 -23.70 7.90
CA GLU A 135 -2.91 -23.86 7.57
C GLU A 135 -2.64 -23.65 6.08
N MET A 136 -3.59 -23.97 5.19
CA MET A 136 -3.48 -23.76 3.74
C MET A 136 -3.36 -22.27 3.38
N ASN A 137 -4.06 -21.41 4.11
CA ASN A 137 -4.02 -19.96 3.92
C ASN A 137 -2.70 -19.33 4.40
N LYS A 138 -2.08 -19.89 5.44
CA LYS A 138 -0.75 -19.45 5.90
C LYS A 138 0.32 -19.89 4.90
N LEU A 139 0.21 -21.10 4.36
CA LEU A 139 1.13 -21.62 3.35
C LEU A 139 1.13 -20.77 2.07
N TYR A 140 -0.07 -20.40 1.60
CA TYR A 140 -0.24 -19.54 0.42
C TYR A 140 0.40 -18.15 0.60
N LEU A 141 0.32 -17.58 1.81
CA LEU A 141 0.96 -16.30 2.11
C LEU A 141 2.48 -16.41 2.07
N ILE A 142 3.04 -17.50 2.62
CA ILE A 142 4.48 -17.76 2.61
C ILE A 142 4.99 -17.97 1.18
N GLU A 143 4.26 -18.70 0.33
CA GLU A 143 4.60 -18.89 -1.08
C GLU A 143 4.67 -17.56 -1.84
N LYS A 144 3.71 -16.66 -1.61
CA LYS A 144 3.73 -15.31 -2.22
C LYS A 144 4.91 -14.46 -1.76
N MET A 145 5.28 -14.53 -0.48
CA MET A 145 6.45 -13.83 0.02
C MET A 145 7.75 -14.36 -0.60
N CYS A 146 7.86 -15.68 -0.83
CA CYS A 146 8.99 -16.28 -1.51
C CYS A 146 9.10 -15.84 -2.98
N LEU A 147 7.96 -15.74 -3.67
CA LEU A 147 7.93 -15.25 -5.06
C LEU A 147 8.43 -13.81 -5.15
N LEU A 148 8.01 -12.94 -4.24
CA LEU A 148 8.50 -11.55 -4.18
C LEU A 148 10.00 -11.47 -3.90
N LEU A 149 10.51 -12.30 -2.98
CA LEU A 149 11.95 -12.37 -2.69
C LEU A 149 12.77 -12.90 -3.88
N ARG A 150 12.22 -13.81 -4.68
CA ARG A 150 12.85 -14.32 -5.91
C ARG A 150 12.90 -13.27 -7.03
N GLU A 151 11.96 -12.33 -7.06
CA GLU A 151 11.89 -11.24 -8.03
C GLU A 151 12.78 -10.04 -7.65
N MET A 152 13.06 -9.87 -6.35
CA MET A 152 13.90 -8.79 -5.81
C MET A 152 15.39 -9.17 -5.80
N ASP A 153 16.05 -9.01 -6.94
CA ASP A 153 17.51 -9.02 -7.16
C ASP A 153 18.30 -10.27 -6.67
N ARG A 154 19.23 -10.77 -7.48
CA ARG A 154 19.95 -12.04 -7.23
C ARG A 154 21.09 -11.90 -6.20
N SER A 155 20.84 -11.24 -5.08
CA SER A 155 21.79 -11.26 -3.97
C SER A 155 21.87 -12.70 -3.41
N SER A 156 23.07 -13.12 -3.00
CA SER A 156 23.27 -14.44 -2.41
C SER A 156 22.40 -14.66 -1.17
N GLU A 157 22.15 -13.59 -0.41
CA GLU A 157 21.32 -13.60 0.80
C GLU A 157 19.84 -13.86 0.49
N ASN A 158 19.29 -13.27 -0.57
CA ASN A 158 17.89 -13.51 -0.96
C ASN A 158 17.69 -14.94 -1.47
N ILE A 159 18.67 -15.48 -2.18
CA ILE A 159 18.65 -16.88 -2.66
C ILE A 159 18.71 -17.86 -1.48
N GLU A 160 19.53 -17.56 -0.47
CA GLU A 160 19.66 -18.38 0.74
C GLU A 160 18.39 -18.34 1.60
N ALA A 161 17.81 -17.16 1.81
CA ALA A 161 16.54 -17.01 2.53
C ALA A 161 15.39 -17.77 1.85
N VAL A 162 15.27 -17.69 0.53
CA VAL A 162 14.27 -18.45 -0.24
C VAL A 162 14.47 -19.96 -0.07
N ARG A 163 15.71 -20.44 -0.11
CA ARG A 163 16.02 -21.87 0.08
C ARG A 163 15.66 -22.37 1.47
N GLU A 164 15.94 -21.58 2.51
CA GLU A 164 15.56 -21.95 3.89
C GLU A 164 14.05 -22.06 4.04
N ILE A 165 13.30 -21.11 3.46
CA ILE A 165 11.84 -21.13 3.52
C ILE A 165 11.27 -22.32 2.72
N ASP A 166 11.79 -22.60 1.52
CA ASP A 166 11.39 -23.77 0.72
C ASP A 166 11.61 -25.08 1.50
N THR A 167 12.75 -25.21 2.20
CA THR A 167 13.07 -26.39 3.02
C THR A 167 12.08 -26.57 4.19
N ILE A 168 11.71 -25.46 4.85
CA ILE A 168 10.71 -25.48 5.93
C ILE A 168 9.35 -25.89 5.38
N LEU A 169 8.94 -25.35 4.23
CA LEU A 169 7.67 -25.68 3.58
C LEU A 169 7.59 -27.15 3.17
N GLU A 170 8.63 -27.70 2.56
CA GLU A 170 8.71 -29.12 2.21
C GLU A 170 8.58 -30.00 3.46
N SER A 171 9.32 -29.68 4.54
CA SER A 171 9.24 -30.43 5.79
C SER A 171 7.86 -30.37 6.45
N PHE A 172 7.14 -29.26 6.29
CA PHE A 172 5.79 -29.08 6.80
C PHE A 172 4.77 -29.91 6.00
N LEU A 173 4.90 -29.91 4.68
CA LEU A 173 4.05 -30.69 3.77
C LEU A 173 4.27 -32.20 3.91
N GLU A 174 5.49 -32.65 4.16
CA GLU A 174 5.80 -34.06 4.43
C GLU A 174 5.18 -34.54 5.75
N ARG A 175 5.15 -33.70 6.78
CA ARG A 175 4.53 -34.04 8.08
C ARG A 175 3.01 -34.14 8.04
N ARG A 176 2.38 -33.65 6.96
CA ARG A 176 0.93 -33.66 6.74
C ARG A 176 0.45 -34.81 5.84
N LYS A 177 1.36 -35.59 5.24
CA LYS A 177 1.05 -36.83 4.52
C LYS A 177 1.01 -38.02 5.48
#